data_AF-A0A661FVS9-F1
#
_entry.id   AF-A0A661FVS9-F1
#
_cell.length_a   1.000
_cell.length_b   1.000
_cell.length_c   1.000
_cell.angle_alpha   90.00
_cell.angle_beta   90.00
_cell.angle_gamma   90.00
#
_symmetry.space_group_name_H-M   'P 1'
#
loop_
_entity.id
_entity.type
_entity.pdbx_description
1 polymer ?
#
loop_
_entity_poly.entity_id
_entity_poly.type
_entity_poly.pdbx_seq_one_letter_code
_entity_poly.pdbx_strand_id
1 'polypeptide(L)'
;MHHRKLFRFFHRIHHKSHTPTPWAAYSFAPPEAVVEAGVLPLVALVLPMHELTAFLFVTHMIIRNVIGHAGIELFPKWWLRVPLLRWITTTTHHDLHHSTARYNYGLYFTWWDRLFSTEHPEYRSRFEAVTTGRCTTNKDLNEIPFFQNDRST
;
A
#
# COMPACT_ATOMS: atom_id res chain seq x y z
N MET A 1 8.91 -7.40 7.11
CA MET A 1 8.89 -6.74 8.44
C MET A 1 7.68 -7.13 9.30
N HIS A 2 6.67 -7.78 8.70
CA HIS A 2 5.39 -8.15 9.32
C HIS A 2 5.41 -9.41 10.19
N HIS A 3 6.55 -10.06 10.32
CA HIS A 3 6.70 -11.15 11.28
C HIS A 3 6.55 -10.61 12.71
N ARG A 4 5.83 -11.34 13.58
CA ARG A 4 5.44 -10.89 14.95
C ARG A 4 6.60 -10.32 15.78
N LYS A 5 7.81 -10.89 15.64
CA LYS A 5 9.03 -10.46 16.36
C LYS A 5 9.61 -9.13 15.84
N LEU A 6 9.42 -8.82 14.55
CA LEU A 6 10.00 -7.64 13.89
C LEU A 6 9.00 -6.50 13.80
N PHE A 7 7.71 -6.80 13.66
CA PHE A 7 6.64 -5.82 13.41
C PHE A 7 6.65 -4.67 14.40
N ARG A 8 6.79 -4.97 15.70
CA ARG A 8 6.78 -3.94 16.76
C ARG A 8 7.89 -2.90 16.61
N PHE A 9 9.05 -3.29 16.07
CA PHE A 9 10.25 -2.46 15.98
C PHE A 9 10.41 -1.79 14.61
N PHE A 10 10.05 -2.48 13.54
CA PHE A 10 10.18 -1.97 12.18
C PHE A 10 8.91 -1.23 11.73
N HIS A 11 7.77 -1.92 11.74
CA HIS A 11 6.62 -1.52 10.91
C HIS A 11 5.41 -1.01 11.67
N ARG A 12 5.40 -1.16 13.01
CA ARG A 12 4.27 -0.74 13.86
C ARG A 12 4.01 0.76 13.77
N ILE A 13 5.05 1.58 13.64
CA ILE A 13 4.90 3.05 13.56
C ILE A 13 4.16 3.40 12.27
N HIS A 14 4.54 2.78 11.15
CA HIS A 14 3.89 2.93 9.86
C HIS A 14 2.41 2.51 9.91
N HIS A 15 2.12 1.35 10.52
CA HIS A 15 0.74 0.83 10.70
C HIS A 15 -0.08 1.53 11.78
N LYS A 16 0.48 2.54 12.48
CA LYS A 16 -0.27 3.26 13.51
C LYS A 16 -1.42 4.08 12.91
N SER A 17 -1.29 4.48 11.65
CA SER A 17 -2.35 5.12 10.88
C SER A 17 -3.12 4.06 10.10
N HIS A 18 -4.32 3.72 10.56
CA HIS A 18 -5.20 2.78 9.86
C HIS A 18 -5.84 3.42 8.60
N THR A 19 -5.85 4.75 8.54
CA THR A 19 -6.32 5.57 7.41
C THR A 19 -5.14 6.41 6.90
N PRO A 20 -4.21 5.78 6.16
CA PRO A 20 -3.00 6.46 5.77
C PRO A 20 -3.29 7.65 4.87
N THR A 21 -2.61 8.75 5.15
CA THR A 21 -2.53 9.92 4.26
C THR A 21 -1.17 9.94 3.57
N PRO A 22 -0.96 10.77 2.52
CA PRO A 22 0.34 10.91 1.88
C PRO A 22 1.49 11.23 2.85
N TRP A 23 1.20 11.79 4.03
CA TRP A 23 2.18 12.05 5.09
C TRP A 23 2.59 10.77 5.84
N ALA A 24 1.69 9.80 5.96
CA ALA A 24 1.99 8.49 6.54
C ALA A 24 2.93 7.66 5.65
N ALA A 25 2.98 7.95 4.35
CA ALA A 25 3.83 7.28 3.35
C ALA A 25 5.33 7.25 3.72
N TYR A 26 5.79 8.20 4.53
CA TYR A 26 7.18 8.29 5.00
C TYR A 26 7.34 8.25 6.52
N SER A 27 6.26 7.95 7.24
CA SER A 27 6.27 7.84 8.70
C SER A 27 6.77 6.46 9.15
N PHE A 28 8.00 6.12 8.74
CA PHE A 28 8.66 4.85 9.04
C PHE A 28 9.42 4.91 10.37
N ALA A 29 9.56 3.76 11.03
CA ALA A 29 10.56 3.66 12.10
C ALA A 29 11.97 3.77 11.50
N PRO A 30 12.97 4.30 12.23
CA PRO A 30 14.34 4.41 11.71
C PRO A 30 14.92 3.10 11.12
N PRO A 31 14.72 1.92 11.73
CA PRO A 31 15.18 0.65 11.15
C PRO A 31 14.53 0.31 9.81
N GLU A 32 13.23 0.61 9.66
CA GLU A 32 12.51 0.42 8.40
C GLU A 32 13.01 1.39 7.34
N ALA A 33 13.18 2.67 7.69
CA ALA A 33 13.73 3.68 6.78
C ALA A 33 15.12 3.29 6.26
N VAL A 34 15.98 2.71 7.10
CA VAL A 34 17.31 2.21 6.67
C VAL A 34 17.19 1.06 5.69
N VAL A 35 16.30 0.09 5.93
CA VAL A 35 16.09 -1.05 5.03
C VAL A 35 15.56 -0.59 3.68
N GLU A 36 14.57 0.30 3.68
CA GLU A 36 13.98 0.83 2.44
C GLU A 36 14.96 1.70 1.65
N ALA A 37 15.65 2.64 2.32
CA ALA A 37 16.64 3.50 1.67
C ALA A 37 17.88 2.73 1.21
N GLY A 38 18.20 1.60 1.84
CA GLY A 38 19.36 0.77 1.52
C GLY A 38 19.27 0.03 0.18
N VAL A 39 18.06 -0.14 -0.37
CA VAL A 39 17.87 -0.88 -1.63
C VAL A 39 18.64 -0.24 -2.79
N LEU A 40 18.51 1.08 -2.98
CA LEU A 40 19.14 1.77 -4.11
C LEU A 40 20.68 1.74 -4.05
N PRO A 41 21.34 2.07 -2.92
CA PRO A 41 22.78 1.91 -2.77
C PRO A 41 23.26 0.47 -3.02
N LEU A 42 22.56 -0.54 -2.50
CA LEU A 42 22.93 -1.94 -2.70
C LEU A 42 22.87 -2.34 -4.18
N VAL A 43 21.86 -1.89 -4.92
CA VAL A 43 21.78 -2.13 -6.36
C VAL A 43 22.92 -1.41 -7.10
N ALA A 44 23.23 -0.17 -6.74
CA ALA A 44 24.31 0.61 -7.36
C ALA A 44 25.72 0.01 -7.11
N LEU A 45 25.90 -0.79 -6.05
CA LEU A 45 27.15 -1.51 -5.80
C LEU A 45 27.34 -2.73 -6.72
N VAL A 46 26.24 -3.35 -7.16
CA VAL A 46 26.27 -4.59 -7.97
C VAL A 46 26.14 -4.28 -9.47
N LEU A 47 25.39 -3.24 -9.82
CA LEU A 47 25.09 -2.87 -11.19
C LEU A 47 25.55 -1.43 -11.47
N PRO A 48 26.20 -1.18 -12.63
CA PRO A 48 26.50 0.18 -13.05
C PRO A 48 25.17 0.94 -13.27
N MET A 49 24.96 1.98 -12.47
CA MET A 49 23.72 2.75 -12.47
C MET A 49 23.98 4.16 -12.96
N HIS A 50 23.25 4.55 -14.02
CA HIS A 50 23.26 5.93 -14.50
C HIS A 50 22.46 6.83 -13.55
N GLU A 51 22.91 8.06 -13.33
CA GLU A 51 22.28 9.01 -12.39
C GLU A 51 20.81 9.27 -12.72
N LEU A 52 20.48 9.46 -14.01
CA LEU A 52 19.10 9.60 -14.47
C LEU A 52 18.22 8.40 -14.11
N THR A 53 18.75 7.17 -14.18
CA THR A 53 18.01 5.96 -13.78
C THR A 53 17.72 5.97 -12.29
N ALA A 54 18.70 6.34 -11.47
CA ALA A 54 18.51 6.49 -10.03
C ALA A 54 17.46 7.55 -9.70
N PHE A 55 17.53 8.72 -10.36
CA PHE A 55 16.56 9.80 -10.19
C PHE A 55 15.14 9.34 -10.54
N LEU A 56 14.93 8.77 -11.73
CA LEU A 56 13.64 8.27 -12.17
C LEU A 56 13.08 7.18 -11.24
N PHE A 57 13.95 6.30 -10.74
CA PHE A 57 13.56 5.27 -9.79
C PHE A 57 13.08 5.88 -8.46
N VAL A 58 13.82 6.83 -7.89
CA VAL A 58 13.43 7.51 -6.65
C VAL A 58 12.13 8.30 -6.85
N THR A 59 11.99 9.03 -7.95
CA THR A 59 10.75 9.75 -8.28
C THR A 59 9.57 8.78 -8.40
N HIS A 60 9.76 7.66 -9.10
CA HIS A 60 8.73 6.63 -9.22
C HIS A 60 8.36 6.03 -7.87
N MET A 61 9.34 5.68 -7.03
CA MET A 61 9.13 5.21 -5.66
C MET A 61 8.28 6.20 -4.87
N ILE A 62 8.59 7.50 -4.94
CA ILE A 62 7.83 8.52 -4.23
C ILE A 62 6.39 8.59 -4.68
N ILE A 63 6.17 8.64 -6.00
CA ILE A 63 4.83 8.68 -6.58
C ILE A 63 4.02 7.45 -6.17
N ARG A 64 4.61 6.26 -6.21
CA ARG A 64 3.94 5.00 -5.85
C ARG A 64 3.59 4.94 -4.37
N ASN A 65 4.49 5.41 -3.51
CA ASN A 65 4.24 5.44 -2.07
C ASN A 65 3.12 6.43 -1.73
N VAL A 66 3.12 7.62 -2.34
CA VAL A 66 2.03 8.60 -2.18
C VAL A 66 0.69 8.06 -2.69
N ILE A 67 0.66 7.43 -3.87
CA ILE A 67 -0.56 6.81 -4.41
C ILE A 67 -1.10 5.74 -3.46
N GLY A 68 -0.23 4.86 -2.95
CA GLY A 68 -0.63 3.79 -2.03
C GLY A 68 -1.22 4.29 -0.71
N HIS A 69 -0.88 5.51 -0.30
CA HIS A 69 -1.33 6.11 0.96
C HIS A 69 -2.22 7.34 0.73
N ALA A 70 -2.84 7.47 -0.45
CA ALA A 70 -3.63 8.64 -0.78
C ALA A 70 -4.90 8.77 0.08
N GLY A 71 -5.38 7.66 0.68
CA GLY A 71 -6.64 7.60 1.43
C GLY A 71 -7.90 7.69 0.55
N ILE A 72 -7.72 7.86 -0.76
CA ILE A 72 -8.77 7.83 -1.78
C ILE A 72 -8.32 6.99 -2.97
N GLU A 73 -9.26 6.28 -3.59
CA GLU A 73 -8.97 5.49 -4.77
C GLU A 73 -8.80 6.40 -5.99
N LEU A 74 -7.58 6.42 -6.53
CA LEU A 74 -7.21 7.25 -7.67
C LEU A 74 -7.41 6.53 -9.01
N PHE A 75 -7.52 5.21 -9.00
CA PHE A 75 -7.64 4.42 -10.20
C PHE A 75 -9.11 4.28 -10.66
N PRO A 76 -9.38 4.34 -11.97
CA PRO A 76 -10.74 4.27 -12.49
C PRO A 76 -11.33 2.85 -12.37
N LYS A 77 -12.67 2.75 -12.33
CA LYS A 77 -13.41 1.47 -12.16
C LYS A 77 -13.04 0.34 -13.14
N TRP A 78 -12.48 0.68 -14.31
CA TRP A 78 -12.08 -0.30 -15.33
C TRP A 78 -10.66 -0.82 -15.15
N TRP A 79 -9.86 -0.24 -14.23
CA TRP A 79 -8.44 -0.53 -14.08
C TRP A 79 -8.14 -2.03 -13.91
N LEU A 80 -8.81 -2.68 -12.96
CA LEU A 80 -8.63 -4.11 -12.69
C LEU A 80 -9.18 -5.03 -13.79
N ARG A 81 -9.95 -4.51 -14.74
CA ARG A 81 -10.48 -5.27 -15.89
C ARG A 81 -9.45 -5.39 -17.01
N VAL A 82 -8.47 -4.48 -17.05
CA VAL A 82 -7.41 -4.50 -18.06
C VAL A 82 -6.33 -5.50 -17.65
N PRO A 83 -6.01 -6.52 -18.48
CA PRO A 83 -5.13 -7.61 -18.10
C PRO A 83 -3.74 -7.22 -17.61
N LEU A 84 -3.18 -6.14 -18.15
CA LEU A 84 -1.86 -5.64 -17.78
C LEU A 84 -1.90 -4.76 -16.52
N LEU A 85 -2.98 -3.98 -16.33
CA LEU A 85 -3.06 -3.00 -15.26
C LEU A 85 -3.46 -3.61 -13.91
N ARG A 86 -4.17 -4.75 -13.91
CA ARG A 86 -4.54 -5.48 -12.67
C ARG A 86 -3.36 -6.03 -11.87
N TRP A 87 -2.15 -5.91 -12.40
CA TRP A 87 -0.92 -6.27 -11.71
C TRP A 87 -0.32 -5.11 -10.93
N ILE A 88 -0.73 -3.87 -11.25
CA ILE A 88 -0.30 -2.67 -10.55
C ILE A 88 -1.20 -2.49 -9.34
N THR A 89 -0.59 -2.30 -8.17
CA THR A 89 -1.33 -2.09 -6.91
C THR A 89 -2.09 -0.77 -6.96
N THR A 90 -3.25 -0.72 -6.29
CA THR A 90 -4.07 0.50 -6.19
C THR A 90 -4.08 1.03 -4.76
N THR A 91 -4.66 2.22 -4.52
CA THR A 91 -4.82 2.74 -3.15
C THR A 91 -5.56 1.72 -2.28
N THR A 92 -6.68 1.17 -2.79
CA THR A 92 -7.47 0.15 -2.10
C THR A 92 -6.64 -1.09 -1.71
N HIS A 93 -5.67 -1.49 -2.53
CA HIS A 93 -4.81 -2.63 -2.22
C HIS A 93 -4.00 -2.39 -0.95
N HIS A 94 -3.38 -1.21 -0.87
CA HIS A 94 -2.52 -0.83 0.25
C HIS A 94 -3.32 -0.37 1.48
N ASP A 95 -4.51 0.19 1.32
CA ASP A 95 -5.41 0.46 2.44
C ASP A 95 -5.87 -0.84 3.13
N LEU A 96 -6.15 -1.89 2.35
CA LEU A 96 -6.44 -3.23 2.90
C LEU A 96 -5.23 -3.83 3.62
N HIS A 97 -4.02 -3.48 3.19
CA HIS A 97 -2.80 -3.83 3.91
C HIS A 97 -2.76 -3.16 5.29
N HIS A 98 -3.01 -1.86 5.39
CA HIS A 98 -3.02 -1.11 6.67
C HIS A 98 -4.16 -1.52 7.62
N SER A 99 -5.30 -1.95 7.08
CA SER A 99 -6.42 -2.39 7.93
C SER A 99 -6.21 -3.77 8.57
N THR A 100 -5.50 -4.68 7.88
CA THR A 100 -5.36 -6.08 8.36
C THR A 100 -3.94 -6.48 8.73
N ALA A 101 -2.91 -5.82 8.17
CA ALA A 101 -1.48 -6.14 8.26
C ALA A 101 -1.09 -7.59 7.90
N ARG A 102 -2.00 -8.36 7.28
CA ARG A 102 -1.84 -9.80 6.98
C ARG A 102 -1.90 -10.14 5.49
N TYR A 103 -2.28 -9.19 4.66
CA TYR A 103 -2.44 -9.35 3.22
C TYR A 103 -1.80 -8.18 2.50
N ASN A 104 -1.68 -8.26 1.17
CA ASN A 104 -1.32 -7.16 0.28
C ASN A 104 0.03 -6.53 0.62
N TYR A 105 1.09 -7.33 0.68
CA TYR A 105 2.42 -6.87 1.07
C TYR A 105 3.12 -6.05 -0.03
N GLY A 106 2.71 -6.19 -1.29
CA GLY A 106 3.27 -5.47 -2.42
C GLY A 106 2.82 -4.01 -2.48
N LEU A 107 3.79 -3.09 -2.58
CA LEU A 107 3.53 -1.66 -2.81
C LEU A 107 3.44 -1.28 -4.30
N TYR A 108 4.14 -2.00 -5.19
CA TYR A 108 4.20 -1.68 -6.63
C TYR A 108 3.33 -2.60 -7.47
N PHE A 109 3.47 -3.91 -7.24
CA PHE A 109 2.84 -4.95 -8.02
C PHE A 109 2.20 -6.01 -7.13
N THR A 110 1.10 -6.60 -7.60
CA THR A 110 0.40 -7.72 -6.94
C THR A 110 1.01 -9.08 -7.26
N TRP A 111 2.09 -9.14 -8.06
CA TRP A 111 2.73 -10.38 -8.49
C TRP A 111 3.11 -11.28 -7.31
N TRP A 112 3.82 -10.70 -6.33
CA TRP A 112 4.27 -11.43 -5.16
C TRP A 112 3.09 -11.89 -4.30
N ASP A 113 2.09 -11.03 -4.14
CA ASP A 113 0.90 -11.36 -3.35
C ASP A 113 0.08 -12.49 -3.97
N ARG A 114 -0.04 -12.53 -5.29
CA ARG A 114 -0.71 -13.64 -5.98
C ARG A 114 0.11 -14.91 -5.94
N LEU A 115 1.42 -14.81 -6.17
CA LEU A 115 2.33 -15.96 -6.16
C LEU A 115 2.33 -16.66 -4.79
N PHE A 116 2.32 -15.89 -3.70
CA PHE A 116 2.35 -16.41 -2.34
C PHE A 116 0.97 -16.49 -1.67
N SER A 117 -0.11 -16.25 -2.43
CA SER A 117 -1.49 -16.27 -1.92
C SER A 117 -1.73 -15.34 -0.72
N THR A 118 -1.08 -14.17 -0.74
CA THR A 118 -1.24 -13.09 0.25
C THR A 118 -2.04 -11.91 -0.28
N GLU A 119 -2.62 -11.98 -1.48
CA GLU A 119 -3.60 -10.99 -1.97
C GLU A 119 -4.93 -11.16 -1.18
N HIS A 120 -5.46 -10.06 -0.66
CA HIS A 120 -6.67 -10.06 0.14
C HIS A 120 -7.87 -10.55 -0.70
N PRO A 121 -8.67 -11.51 -0.22
CA PRO A 121 -9.74 -12.13 -1.01
C PRO A 121 -10.82 -11.12 -1.45
N GLU A 122 -11.08 -10.10 -0.63
CA GLU A 122 -12.03 -9.03 -0.95
C GLU A 122 -11.44 -7.86 -1.75
N TYR A 123 -10.16 -7.90 -2.16
CA TYR A 123 -9.52 -6.75 -2.81
C TYR A 123 -10.34 -6.22 -4.00
N ARG A 124 -10.76 -7.14 -4.89
CA ARG A 124 -11.51 -6.77 -6.10
C ARG A 124 -12.89 -6.21 -5.79
N SER A 125 -13.63 -6.81 -4.87
CA SER A 125 -14.98 -6.34 -4.51
C SER A 125 -14.92 -4.98 -3.81
N ARG A 126 -13.92 -4.76 -2.95
CA ARG A 126 -13.68 -3.46 -2.30
C ARG A 126 -13.32 -2.37 -3.31
N PHE A 127 -12.42 -2.66 -4.24
CA PHE A 127 -12.07 -1.72 -5.31
C PHE A 127 -13.29 -1.33 -6.16
N GLU A 128 -14.11 -2.31 -6.55
CA GLU A 128 -15.34 -2.05 -7.31
C GLU A 128 -16.38 -1.25 -6.52
N ALA A 129 -16.49 -1.47 -5.19
CA ALA A 129 -17.39 -0.71 -4.34
C ALA A 129 -17.00 0.78 -4.24
N VAL A 130 -15.71 1.05 -3.97
CA VAL A 130 -15.18 2.42 -3.85
C VAL A 130 -15.26 3.17 -5.18
N THR A 131 -14.90 2.54 -6.29
CA THR A 131 -14.90 3.20 -7.61
C THR A 131 -16.27 3.38 -8.26
N THR A 132 -17.32 2.71 -7.75
CA THR A 132 -18.69 2.84 -8.28
C THR A 132 -19.59 3.76 -7.46
N GLY A 133 -19.08 4.38 -6.39
CA GLY A 133 -19.87 5.30 -5.55
C GLY A 133 -20.98 4.61 -4.76
N ARG A 134 -20.95 3.28 -4.62
CA ARG A 134 -21.91 2.51 -3.81
C ARG A 134 -21.66 2.62 -2.30
N CYS A 135 -20.78 3.51 -1.90
CA CYS A 135 -20.56 3.89 -0.50
C CYS A 135 -20.97 5.36 -0.33
N THR A 136 -22.28 5.63 -0.35
CA THR A 136 -22.85 6.99 -0.26
C THR A 136 -23.91 7.13 0.82
N THR A 137 -24.07 6.14 1.71
CA THR A 137 -24.93 6.28 2.89
C THR A 137 -24.16 6.03 4.17
N ASN A 138 -24.39 6.88 5.18
CA ASN A 138 -23.83 6.77 6.54
C ASN A 138 -24.09 5.41 7.22
N LYS A 139 -25.03 4.62 6.67
CA LYS A 139 -25.37 3.28 7.14
C LYS A 139 -24.39 2.22 6.63
N ASP A 140 -23.92 2.35 5.38
CA ASP A 140 -22.99 1.41 4.74
C ASP A 140 -21.56 1.58 5.26
N LEU A 141 -21.19 2.81 5.65
CA LEU A 141 -19.90 3.09 6.29
C LEU A 141 -19.74 2.36 7.63
N ASN A 142 -20.83 2.20 8.39
CA ASN A 142 -20.80 1.49 9.67
C ASN A 142 -20.73 -0.04 9.53
N GLU A 143 -20.95 -0.60 8.33
CA GLU A 143 -20.80 -2.04 8.05
C GLU A 143 -19.44 -2.38 7.44
N ILE A 144 -18.69 -1.36 7.03
CA ILE A 144 -17.29 -1.49 6.64
C ILE A 144 -16.46 -1.41 7.93
N PRO A 145 -15.66 -2.44 8.30
CA PRO A 145 -14.84 -2.42 9.52
C PRO A 145 -13.92 -1.19 9.64
N PHE A 146 -13.65 -0.54 8.51
CA PHE A 146 -12.86 0.69 8.33
C PHE A 146 -13.33 1.89 9.17
N PHE A 147 -14.63 2.12 9.38
CA PHE A 147 -15.13 3.28 10.16
C PHE A 147 -15.60 2.95 11.58
N GLN A 148 -15.64 1.68 11.96
CA GLN A 148 -16.06 1.29 13.31
C GLN A 148 -15.00 1.60 14.37
N ASN A 149 -13.72 1.71 14.00
CA ASN A 149 -12.60 1.84 14.95
C ASN A 149 -12.28 3.30 15.34
N ASP A 150 -12.89 4.30 14.71
CA ASP A 150 -12.64 5.73 14.96
C ASP A 150 -13.54 6.33 16.07
N ARG A 151 -14.28 5.51 16.82
CA ARG A 151 -15.19 5.98 17.91
C ARG A 151 -14.83 5.50 19.31
N SER A 152 -13.67 4.88 19.53
CA SER A 152 -13.31 4.30 20.83
C SER A 152 -11.94 4.68 21.39
N THR A 153 -11.46 5.90 21.13
CA THR A 153 -10.42 6.56 21.93
C THR A 153 -10.63 8.06 21.97
#